data_AF-A0A1M6FG74-F1
#
_entry.id   AF-A0A1M6FG74-F1
#
_cell.length_a   1.000
_cell.length_b   1.000
_cell.length_c   1.000
_cell.angle_alpha   90.00
_cell.angle_beta   90.00
_cell.angle_gamma   90.00
#
_symmetry.space_group_name_H-M   'P 1'
#
loop_
_entity.id
_entity.type
_entity.pdbx_description
1 polymer ?
#
loop_
_entity_poly.entity_id
_entity_poly.type
_entity_poly.pdbx_seq_one_letter_code
_entity_poly.pdbx_strand_id
1 'polypeptide(L)' 'MIEGRMGYNAENKRYGLLVSDLWEIDGFHCGDPLEYYDYDKQEWISTRIEMAWPEQEYYLVDTKLQGEALEGLKIRVEK' A
#
# COMPACT_ATOMS: atom_id res chain seq x y z
N MET A 1 -6.25 -13.85 -2.86
CA MET A 1 -5.90 -12.79 -1.90
C MET A 1 -4.56 -13.12 -1.28
N ILE A 2 -3.56 -12.28 -1.51
CA ILE A 2 -2.26 -12.36 -0.85
C ILE A 2 -2.26 -11.28 0.23
N GLU A 3 -2.03 -11.66 1.48
CA GLU A 3 -1.94 -10.72 2.61
C GLU A 3 -0.48 -10.50 3.00
N GLY A 4 -0.15 -9.27 3.36
CA GLY A 4 1.19 -8.90 3.80
C GLY A 4 1.21 -7.51 4.41
N ARG A 5 2.38 -6.88 4.37
CA ARG A 5 2.55 -5.48 4.78
C ARG A 5 2.98 -4.63 3.60
N MET A 6 2.52 -3.39 3.60
CA MET A 6 3.01 -2.34 2.73
C MET A 6 4.47 -2.04 3.11
N GLY A 7 5.36 -1.91 2.12
CA GLY A 7 6.74 -1.52 2.36
C GLY A 7 7.29 -0.65 1.24
N TYR A 8 8.08 0.37 1.58
CA TYR A 8 8.74 1.24 0.61
C TYR A 8 10.02 0.60 0.07
N ASN A 9 10.03 0.32 -1.23
CA ASN A 9 11.20 -0.17 -1.93
C ASN A 9 12.06 1.01 -2.40
N ALA A 10 13.20 1.21 -1.73
CA ALA A 10 14.14 2.28 -2.05
C ALA A 10 14.83 2.12 -3.41
N GLU A 11 14.91 0.90 -3.97
CA GLU A 11 15.57 0.64 -5.26
C GLU A 11 14.76 1.21 -6.44
N ASN A 12 13.43 1.11 -6.37
CA ASN A 12 12.54 1.59 -7.43
C ASN A 12 11.69 2.82 -7.01
N LYS A 13 11.79 3.24 -5.74
CA LYS A 13 11.07 4.38 -5.14
C LYS A 13 9.55 4.21 -5.15
N ARG A 14 9.06 3.00 -4.88
CA ARG A 14 7.63 2.66 -4.86
C ARG A 14 7.27 1.93 -3.57
N TYR A 15 6.02 2.06 -3.15
CA TYR A 15 5.46 1.13 -2.19
C TYR A 15 5.13 -0.20 -2.87
N GLY A 16 5.34 -1.30 -2.15
CA GLY A 16 5.05 -2.66 -2.59
C GLY A 16 4.45 -3.52 -1.47
N LEU A 17 4.25 -4.79 -1.75
CA LEU A 17 3.75 -5.80 -0.84
C LEU A 17 4.86 -6.74 -0.38
N LEU A 18 5.14 -6.73 0.92
CA LEU A 18 6.02 -7.68 1.59
C LEU A 18 5.20 -8.81 2.21
N VAL A 19 5.52 -10.06 1.87
CA VAL A 19 5.05 -11.24 2.58
C VAL A 19 6.22 -11.89 3.28
N SER A 20 6.12 -11.99 4.60
CA SER A 20 7.30 -12.17 5.47
C SER A 20 8.33 -11.08 5.18
N ASP A 21 9.44 -11.37 4.50
CA ASP A 21 10.48 -10.36 4.16
C ASP A 21 10.82 -10.36 2.66
N LEU A 22 9.97 -10.96 1.83
CA LEU A 22 10.14 -11.02 0.38
C LEU A 22 9.11 -10.13 -0.31
N TRP A 23 9.53 -9.49 -1.41
CA TRP A 23 8.64 -8.73 -2.29
C TRP A 23 7.77 -9.71 -3.09
N GLU A 24 6.47 -9.73 -2.80
CA GLU A 24 5.48 -10.35 -3.70
C GLU A 24 5.07 -9.36 -4.80
N ILE A 25 5.02 -8.07 -4.46
CA ILE A 25 4.91 -6.95 -5.39
C ILE A 25 6.00 -5.96 -4.98
N ASP A 26 6.99 -5.74 -5.83
CA ASP A 26 8.15 -4.91 -5.52
C ASP A 26 7.89 -3.40 -5.73
N GLY A 27 6.81 -3.04 -6.42
CA GLY A 27 6.37 -1.66 -6.61
C GLY A 27 5.01 -1.54 -7.28
N PHE A 28 4.06 -0.92 -6.59
CA PHE A 28 2.75 -0.58 -7.12
C PHE A 28 2.81 0.58 -8.11
N HIS A 29 1.84 0.57 -9.02
CA HIS A 29 1.52 1.64 -9.94
C HIS A 29 0.29 2.41 -9.47
N CYS A 30 0.19 3.67 -9.88
CA CYS A 30 -1.02 4.47 -9.68
C CYS A 30 -2.23 3.73 -10.28
N GLY A 31 -3.28 3.59 -9.47
CA GLY A 31 -4.49 2.88 -9.85
C GLY A 31 -4.53 1.42 -9.41
N ASP A 32 -3.43 0.84 -8.91
CA ASP A 32 -3.43 -0.54 -8.43
C ASP A 32 -4.39 -0.68 -7.23
N PRO A 33 -5.37 -1.61 -7.30
CA PRO A 33 -6.32 -1.83 -6.22
C PRO A 33 -5.67 -2.65 -5.10
N LEU A 34 -6.01 -2.30 -3.86
CA LEU A 34 -5.63 -3.05 -2.67
C LEU A 34 -6.65 -2.84 -1.56
N GLU A 35 -6.59 -3.67 -0.53
CA GLU A 35 -7.32 -3.43 0.70
C GLU A 35 -6.34 -3.26 1.86
N TYR A 36 -6.60 -2.29 2.74
CA TYR A 36 -5.87 -2.17 4.01
C TYR A 36 -6.75 -2.60 5.17
N TYR A 37 -6.14 -3.10 6.24
CA TYR A 37 -6.86 -3.47 7.45
C TYR A 37 -7.01 -2.25 8.37
N ASP A 38 -8.24 -1.82 8.61
CA ASP A 38 -8.58 -0.76 9.56
C ASP A 38 -8.76 -1.39 10.96
N TYR A 39 -7.82 -1.10 11.87
CA TYR A 39 -7.83 -1.67 13.23
C TYR A 39 -8.94 -1.10 14.12
N ASP A 40 -9.39 0.13 13.87
CA ASP A 40 -10.46 0.77 14.65
C ASP A 40 -11.81 0.13 14.29
N LYS A 41 -12.03 -0.15 13.01
CA LYS A 41 -13.25 -0.77 12.50
C LYS A 41 -13.21 -2.30 12.47
N GLN A 42 -12.02 -2.88 12.60
CA GLN A 42 -11.77 -4.33 12.47
C GLN A 42 -12.24 -4.91 11.14
N GLU A 43 -12.03 -4.17 10.05
CA GLU A 43 -12.48 -4.55 8.71
C GLU A 43 -11.43 -4.25 7.63
N TRP A 44 -11.58 -4.90 6.48
CA TRP A 44 -10.80 -4.62 5.28
C TRP A 44 -11.49 -3.52 4.47
N ILE A 45 -10.74 -2.46 4.17
CA ILE A 45 -11.24 -1.32 3.40
C ILE A 45 -10.62 -1.35 2.02
N SER A 46 -11.45 -1.46 1.00
CA SER A 46 -11.03 -1.39 -0.40
C SER A 46 -10.62 0.03 -0.78
N THR A 47 -9.49 0.14 -1.46
CA THR A 47 -8.93 1.40 -1.95
C THR A 47 -8.05 1.13 -3.17
N ARG A 48 -7.39 2.17 -3.66
CA ARG A 48 -6.29 2.08 -4.63
C ARG A 48 -5.17 3.00 -4.21
N ILE A 49 -3.97 2.67 -4.61
CA ILE A 49 -2.81 3.52 -4.38
C ILE A 49 -2.62 4.52 -5.52
N GLU A 50 -2.29 5.75 -5.18
CA GLU A 50 -1.99 6.83 -6.11
C GLU A 50 -0.73 7.57 -5.63
N MET A 51 -0.21 8.46 -6.48
CA MET A 51 0.92 9.31 -6.15
C MET A 51 0.58 10.76 -6.47
N ALA A 52 0.76 11.64 -5.49
CA ALA A 52 0.54 13.07 -5.65
C ALA A 52 1.69 13.71 -6.44
N TRP A 53 1.35 14.70 -7.27
CA TRP A 53 2.30 15.56 -7.96
C TRP A 53 2.08 17.01 -7.53
N PRO A 54 3.15 17.80 -7.31
CA PRO A 54 4.56 17.51 -7.59
C PRO A 54 5.35 16.77 -6.49
N GLU A 55 4.76 16.51 -5.33
CA GLU A 55 5.45 16.03 -4.12
C GLU A 55 6.00 14.61 -4.23
N GLN A 56 5.53 13.82 -5.22
CA GLN A 56 5.88 12.40 -5.41
C GLN A 56 5.59 11.53 -4.18
N GLU A 57 4.59 11.93 -3.39
CA GLU A 57 4.17 11.23 -2.19
C GLU A 57 3.02 10.27 -2.52
N TYR A 58 3.15 9.02 -2.10
CA TYR A 58 2.10 8.01 -2.29
C TYR A 58 0.99 8.16 -1.25
N TYR A 59 -0.24 7.85 -1.64
CA TYR A 59 -1.40 7.87 -0.75
C TYR A 59 -2.45 6.81 -1.15
N LEU A 60 -3.31 6.45 -0.20
CA LEU A 60 -4.47 5.58 -0.45
C LEU A 60 -5.73 6.43 -0.65
N VAL A 61 -6.41 6.23 -1.77
CA VAL A 61 -7.59 7.02 -2.15
C VAL A 61 -8.73 6.82 -1.15
N ASP A 62 -9.49 7.89 -0.89
CA ASP A 62 -10.61 7.92 0.07
C ASP A 62 -10.19 7.63 1.52
N THR A 63 -8.90 7.76 1.83
CA THR A 63 -8.35 7.66 3.18
C THR A 63 -7.54 8.91 3.53
N LYS A 64 -7.06 8.98 4.78
CA LYS A 64 -6.08 10.00 5.23
C LYS A 64 -4.63 9.47 5.24
N LEU A 65 -4.40 8.28 4.68
CA LEU A 65 -3.13 7.59 4.73
C LEU A 65 -2.25 8.04 3.55
N GLN A 66 -1.08 8.60 3.86
CA GLN A 66 -0.12 9.13 2.89
C GLN A 66 1.32 9.03 3.41
N GLY A 67 2.28 8.97 2.50
CA GLY A 67 3.71 8.98 2.81
C GLY A 67 4.11 7.89 3.80
N GLU A 68 4.90 8.25 4.80
CA GLU A 68 5.41 7.33 5.82
C GLU A 68 4.31 6.58 6.58
N ALA A 69 3.08 7.12 6.66
CA ALA A 69 1.95 6.43 7.29
C ALA A 69 1.52 5.17 6.53
N LEU A 70 2.00 4.97 5.30
CA LEU A 70 1.78 3.74 4.54
C LEU A 70 2.70 2.60 4.97
N GLU A 71 3.88 2.90 5.53
CA GLU A 71 4.88 1.89 5.87
C GLU A 71 4.36 0.93 6.94
N GLY A 72 4.43 -0.38 6.66
CA GLY A 72 3.99 -1.41 7.60
C GLY A 72 2.48 -1.61 7.70
N LEU A 73 1.66 -0.88 6.92
CA LEU A 73 0.21 -1.13 6.87
C LEU A 73 -0.07 -2.57 6.47
N LYS A 74 -0.94 -3.25 7.21
CA LYS A 74 -1.42 -4.57 6.81
C LYS A 74 -2.32 -4.39 5.58
N ILE A 75 -1.94 -5.01 4.47
CA ILE A 75 -2.66 -4.94 3.20
C ILE A 75 -2.90 -6.32 2.61
N ARG A 76 -3.86 -6.41 1.68
CA ARG A 76 -4.04 -7.57 0.82
C ARG A 76 -4.43 -7.16 -0.59
N VAL A 77 -4.09 -8.01 -1.54
CA VAL A 77 -4.37 -7.81 -2.96
C VAL A 77 -5.00 -9.06 -3.56
N GLU A 78 -5.90 -8.88 -4.51
CA GLU A 78 -6.36 -9.97 -5.38
C GLU A 78 -5.27 -10.30 -6.41
N LYS A 79 -5.21 -11.57 -6.84
CA LYS A 79 -4.19 -12.07 -7.77
C LYS A 79 -4.84 -12.38 -9.11
#